data_AF-A0A061B0C8-F1
#
_entry.id   AF-A0A061B0C8-F1
#
_cell.length_a   1.000
_cell.length_b   1.000
_cell.length_c   1.000
_cell.angle_alpha   90.00
_cell.angle_beta   90.00
_cell.angle_gamma   90.00
#
_symmetry.space_group_name_H-M   'P 1'
#
loop_
_entity.id
_entity.type
_entity.pdbx_description
1 polymer ?
#
loop_
_entity_poly.entity_id
_entity_poly.type
_entity_poly.pdbx_seq_one_letter_code
_entity_poly.pdbx_strand_id
1 'polypeptide(L)'
;MLTSTLKSTQTTQLQTLSRAALARESPLTHVGPVQFARGKRTKRVATVSTGLQRVITQLSVVSARKKMPRMIKLSKEDLMRHDTIQRAWAQFQKDKRTVREEQLQKQHSSILNALDELQAVAPELYKVANIKEKGKRYPLDARVPVDFPPNTVWHYEVAQKATKNKK
;
A
#
# COMPACT_ATOMS: atom_id res chain seq x y z
N MET A 1 13.89 21.19 47.71
CA MET A 1 12.69 22.05 47.49
C MET A 1 12.05 21.59 46.19
N LEU A 2 11.13 20.61 46.19
CA LEU A 2 9.67 20.79 46.32
C LEU A 2 9.13 22.00 45.54
N THR A 3 8.58 21.75 44.35
CA THR A 3 7.19 22.13 43.99
C THR A 3 6.70 21.32 42.78
N SER A 4 5.43 20.94 42.87
CA SER A 4 4.61 20.17 41.95
C SER A 4 4.03 21.04 40.82
N THR A 5 3.53 20.41 39.74
CA THR A 5 2.15 20.60 39.25
C THR A 5 1.88 19.77 38.00
N LEU A 6 0.91 18.86 38.13
CA LEU A 6 0.29 18.06 37.09
C LEU A 6 -0.61 18.96 36.22
N LYS A 7 -0.62 18.77 34.89
CA LYS A 7 -1.64 19.37 34.01
C LYS A 7 -2.26 18.35 33.06
N SER A 8 -3.54 18.10 33.32
CA SER A 8 -4.67 18.00 32.39
C SER A 8 -4.65 16.93 31.29
N THR A 9 -5.36 15.82 31.54
CA THR A 9 -5.91 14.96 30.50
C THR A 9 -7.30 15.47 30.11
N GLN A 10 -7.43 16.01 28.89
CA GLN A 10 -8.72 16.38 28.32
C GLN A 10 -9.46 15.12 27.85
N THR A 11 -10.57 14.82 28.53
CA THR A 11 -11.51 13.76 28.18
C THR A 11 -12.38 14.23 27.00
N THR A 12 -12.14 13.72 25.80
CA THR A 12 -13.03 13.90 24.65
C THR A 12 -14.33 13.13 24.88
N GLN A 13 -15.40 13.87 25.20
CA GLN A 13 -16.77 13.36 25.14
C GLN A 13 -17.27 13.39 23.70
N LEU A 14 -17.65 12.23 23.16
CA LEU A 14 -18.42 12.15 21.93
C LEU A 14 -19.91 12.26 22.27
N GLN A 15 -20.48 13.43 22.00
CA GLN A 15 -21.93 13.65 22.04
C GLN A 15 -22.54 13.10 20.74
N THR A 16 -23.28 11.99 20.84
CA THR A 16 -24.10 11.50 19.73
C THR A 16 -25.46 12.17 19.76
N LEU A 17 -25.73 12.97 18.73
CA LEU A 17 -27.03 13.59 18.46
C LEU A 17 -28.06 12.51 18.07
N SER A 18 -28.94 12.12 18.99
CA SER A 18 -30.14 11.36 18.65
C SER A 18 -31.25 12.32 18.22
N ARG A 19 -31.40 12.47 16.90
CA ARG A 19 -32.54 13.15 16.27
C ARG A 19 -33.80 12.31 16.49
N ALA A 20 -34.79 12.91 17.13
CA ALA A 20 -36.13 12.36 17.28
C ALA A 20 -36.77 12.09 15.90
N ALA A 21 -37.39 10.92 15.77
CA ALA A 21 -38.46 10.68 14.82
C ALA A 21 -39.56 9.92 15.56
N LEU A 22 -40.65 10.63 15.88
CA LEU A 22 -41.92 9.99 16.22
C LEU A 22 -42.34 9.14 15.04
N ALA A 23 -42.32 7.82 15.20
CA ALA A 23 -42.97 6.89 14.30
C ALA A 23 -43.98 6.07 15.11
N ARG A 24 -45.24 6.37 14.84
CA ARG A 24 -46.48 5.78 15.32
C ARG A 24 -46.46 4.25 15.17
N GLU A 25 -46.54 3.53 16.28
CA GLU A 25 -46.62 2.06 16.27
C GLU A 25 -47.94 1.59 15.67
N SER A 26 -47.85 0.67 14.70
CA SER A 26 -48.96 -0.18 14.24
C SER A 26 -48.46 -1.62 14.34
N PRO A 27 -49.12 -2.54 15.06
CA PRO A 27 -48.68 -3.93 15.09
C PRO A 27 -49.22 -4.65 13.86
N LEU A 28 -48.42 -4.75 12.80
CA LEU A 28 -48.66 -5.74 11.75
C LEU A 28 -47.87 -6.99 12.13
N THR A 29 -48.62 -7.98 12.61
CA THR A 29 -48.22 -9.36 12.85
C THR A 29 -47.82 -10.03 11.54
N HIS A 30 -46.62 -9.75 11.05
CA HIS A 30 -46.01 -10.57 10.00
C HIS A 30 -45.32 -11.78 10.63
N VAL A 31 -46.07 -12.88 10.74
CA VAL A 31 -45.52 -14.19 11.08
C VAL A 31 -44.85 -14.76 9.83
N GLY A 32 -43.64 -14.29 9.53
CA GLY A 32 -42.79 -14.90 8.51
C GLY A 32 -42.36 -16.31 8.95
N PRO A 33 -42.08 -17.23 8.00
CA PRO A 33 -41.60 -18.56 8.36
C PRO A 33 -40.28 -18.43 9.12
N VAL A 34 -40.26 -18.94 10.35
CA VAL A 34 -39.06 -19.06 11.18
C VAL A 34 -38.07 -19.92 10.41
N GLN A 35 -37.08 -19.28 9.78
CA GLN A 35 -35.97 -19.98 9.18
C GLN A 35 -35.16 -20.62 10.31
N PHE A 36 -35.41 -21.91 10.55
CA PHE A 36 -34.55 -22.75 11.36
C PHE A 36 -33.23 -22.95 10.62
N ALA A 37 -32.35 -21.94 10.67
CA ALA A 37 -30.95 -22.17 10.41
C ALA A 37 -30.48 -23.18 11.45
N ARG A 38 -30.19 -24.42 11.01
CA ARG A 38 -29.59 -25.47 11.83
C ARG A 38 -28.22 -24.97 12.31
N GLY A 39 -28.22 -24.20 13.39
CA GLY A 39 -27.01 -23.80 14.07
C GLY A 39 -26.31 -25.06 14.51
N LYS A 40 -25.11 -25.33 13.96
CA LYS A 40 -24.20 -26.28 14.60
C LYS A 40 -24.07 -25.82 16.05
N ARG A 41 -24.54 -26.65 16.97
CA ARG A 41 -24.47 -26.43 18.41
C ARG A 41 -22.99 -26.32 18.79
N THR A 42 -22.45 -25.10 18.78
CA THR A 42 -21.17 -24.83 19.42
C THR A 42 -21.39 -25.08 20.90
N LYS A 43 -20.62 -26.03 21.43
CA LYS A 43 -20.68 -26.49 22.82
C LYS A 43 -20.65 -25.24 23.71
N ARG A 44 -21.65 -25.11 24.60
CA ARG A 44 -21.83 -24.00 25.54
C ARG A 44 -20.59 -23.84 26.43
N VAL A 45 -19.63 -23.02 25.99
CA VAL A 45 -18.62 -22.37 26.85
C VAL A 45 -18.35 -21.00 26.22
N ALA A 46 -19.35 -20.13 26.18
CA ALA A 46 -19.19 -18.78 25.65
C ALA A 46 -19.68 -17.78 26.69
N THR A 47 -18.77 -17.39 27.59
CA THR A 47 -18.94 -16.31 28.57
C THR A 47 -18.93 -14.92 27.93
N VAL A 48 -18.96 -14.82 26.60
CA VAL A 48 -18.56 -13.63 25.83
C VAL A 48 -19.53 -13.35 24.68
N SER A 49 -19.86 -12.07 24.45
CA SER A 49 -20.77 -11.61 23.38
C SER A 49 -20.26 -11.96 21.97
N THR A 50 -21.19 -12.11 21.01
CA THR A 50 -20.86 -12.47 19.61
C THR A 50 -19.99 -11.43 18.91
N GLY A 51 -20.17 -10.14 19.20
CA GLY A 51 -19.31 -9.06 18.71
C GLY A 51 -17.88 -9.17 19.25
N LEU A 52 -17.74 -9.45 20.54
CA LEU A 52 -16.44 -9.62 21.18
C LEU A 52 -15.75 -10.90 20.68
N GLN A 53 -16.50 -11.97 20.40
CA GLN A 53 -15.96 -13.17 19.75
C GLN A 53 -15.35 -12.86 18.37
N ARG A 54 -15.96 -11.99 17.55
CA ARG A 54 -15.38 -11.57 16.26
C ARG A 54 -14.09 -10.78 16.44
N VAL A 55 -14.03 -9.91 17.44
CA VAL A 55 -12.79 -9.18 17.76
C VAL A 55 -11.71 -10.16 18.22
N ILE A 56 -12.05 -11.12 19.09
CA ILE A 56 -11.12 -12.18 19.52
C ILE A 56 -10.63 -13.00 18.32
N THR A 57 -11.48 -13.32 17.35
CA THR A 57 -11.04 -14.07 16.16
C THR A 57 -10.15 -13.22 15.25
N GLN A 58 -10.45 -11.95 15.04
CA GLN A 58 -9.59 -11.03 14.29
C GLN A 58 -8.23 -10.86 14.97
N LEU A 59 -8.21 -10.66 16.29
CA LEU A 59 -6.98 -10.62 17.08
C LEU A 59 -6.25 -11.95 17.05
N SER A 60 -6.99 -13.07 17.08
CA SER A 60 -6.41 -14.39 16.91
C SER A 60 -5.73 -14.48 15.54
N VAL A 61 -6.37 -14.09 14.44
CA VAL A 61 -5.80 -14.13 13.08
C VAL A 61 -4.44 -13.46 13.01
N VAL A 62 -4.31 -12.26 13.61
CA VAL A 62 -3.04 -11.53 13.66
C VAL A 62 -2.03 -12.18 14.63
N SER A 63 -2.52 -12.80 15.71
CA SER A 63 -1.64 -13.46 16.68
C SER A 63 -0.95 -14.70 16.10
N ALA A 64 0.36 -14.80 16.33
CA ALA A 64 1.19 -15.96 15.95
C ALA A 64 0.89 -17.24 16.76
N ARG A 65 0.08 -17.13 17.83
CA ARG A 65 -0.23 -18.21 18.76
C ARG A 65 -0.89 -19.38 18.02
N LYS A 66 -0.25 -20.56 18.09
CA LYS A 66 -0.66 -21.82 17.43
C LYS A 66 -0.75 -21.75 15.89
N LYS A 67 -0.23 -20.69 15.26
CA LYS A 67 -0.18 -20.54 13.78
C LYS A 67 1.23 -20.65 13.22
N MET A 68 2.24 -20.28 14.01
CA MET A 68 3.63 -20.46 13.59
C MET A 68 3.99 -21.95 13.58
N PRO A 69 4.61 -22.47 12.50
CA PRO A 69 5.17 -23.81 12.50
C PRO A 69 6.39 -23.87 13.42
N ARG A 70 6.89 -25.09 13.68
CA ARG A 70 8.19 -25.25 14.36
C ARG A 70 9.30 -24.68 13.48
N MET A 71 10.32 -24.13 14.11
CA MET A 71 11.51 -23.63 13.40
C MET A 71 12.15 -24.75 12.58
N ILE A 72 12.48 -24.45 11.33
CA ILE A 72 13.13 -25.39 10.42
C ILE A 72 14.54 -25.66 10.95
N LYS A 73 14.88 -26.94 11.14
CA LYS A 73 16.21 -27.39 11.54
C LYS A 73 16.92 -27.90 10.29
N LEU A 74 18.05 -27.32 9.95
CA LEU A 74 18.87 -27.72 8.82
C LEU A 74 20.04 -28.59 9.30
N SER A 75 20.49 -29.49 8.44
CA SER A 75 21.78 -30.16 8.64
C SER A 75 22.92 -29.15 8.48
N LYS A 76 24.13 -29.47 8.95
CA LYS A 76 25.29 -28.58 8.78
C LYS A 76 25.59 -28.33 7.30
N GLU A 77 25.45 -29.35 6.46
CA GLU A 77 25.64 -29.23 5.02
C GLU A 77 24.60 -28.33 4.36
N ASP A 78 23.32 -28.51 4.70
CA ASP A 78 22.24 -27.69 4.15
C ASP A 78 22.34 -26.23 4.60
N LEU A 79 22.81 -26.00 5.82
CA LEU A 79 23.09 -24.65 6.31
C LEU A 79 24.18 -23.98 5.46
N MET A 80 25.28 -24.70 5.18
CA MET A 80 26.32 -24.17 4.29
C MET A 80 25.78 -23.90 2.88
N ARG A 81 24.96 -24.81 2.31
CA ARG A 81 24.31 -24.61 1.00
C ARG A 81 23.38 -23.40 1.00
N HIS A 82 22.62 -23.19 2.07
CA HIS A 82 21.76 -22.02 2.23
C HIS A 82 22.58 -20.73 2.23
N ASP A 83 23.65 -20.69 3.02
CA ASP A 83 24.52 -19.54 3.15
C ASP A 83 25.23 -19.20 1.83
N THR A 84 25.66 -20.20 1.08
CA THR A 84 26.29 -19.97 -0.24
C THR A 84 25.30 -19.39 -1.24
N ILE A 85 24.06 -19.89 -1.29
CA ILE A 85 23.00 -19.33 -2.14
C ILE A 85 22.68 -17.88 -1.74
N GLN A 86 22.55 -17.61 -0.44
CA GLN A 86 22.31 -16.26 0.09
C GLN A 86 23.43 -15.29 -0.32
N ARG A 87 24.69 -15.70 -0.15
CA ARG A 87 25.86 -14.90 -0.51
C ARG A 87 25.94 -14.65 -2.02
N ALA A 88 25.69 -15.67 -2.84
CA ALA A 88 25.67 -15.54 -4.29
C ALA A 88 24.56 -14.56 -4.75
N TRP A 89 23.37 -14.66 -4.15
CA TRP A 89 22.28 -13.71 -4.43
C TRP A 89 22.62 -12.28 -4.01
N ALA A 90 23.22 -12.10 -2.82
CA ALA A 90 23.64 -10.78 -2.35
C ALA A 90 24.69 -10.16 -3.29
N GLN A 91 25.66 -10.95 -3.75
CA GLN A 91 26.64 -10.51 -4.74
C GLN A 91 25.98 -10.11 -6.06
N PHE A 92 25.10 -10.95 -6.59
CA PHE A 92 24.36 -10.64 -7.82
C PHE A 92 23.54 -9.34 -7.72
N GLN A 93 22.90 -9.09 -6.57
CA GLN A 93 22.15 -7.85 -6.36
C GLN A 93 23.06 -6.62 -6.21
N LYS A 94 24.27 -6.80 -5.66
CA LYS A 94 25.30 -5.77 -5.64
C LYS A 94 25.72 -5.41 -7.07
N ASP A 95 26.02 -6.40 -7.89
CA ASP A 95 26.43 -6.19 -9.30
C ASP A 95 25.31 -5.51 -10.11
N LYS A 96 24.05 -5.90 -9.91
CA LYS A 96 22.90 -5.21 -10.51
C LYS A 96 22.75 -3.75 -10.05
N ARG A 97 23.21 -3.42 -8.84
CA ARG A 97 23.19 -2.04 -8.33
C ARG A 97 24.30 -1.23 -8.94
N THR A 98 25.52 -1.76 -9.01
CA THR A 98 26.68 -1.07 -9.61
C THR A 98 26.41 -0.74 -11.07
N VAL A 99 25.87 -1.68 -11.86
CA VAL A 99 25.51 -1.43 -13.27
C VAL A 99 24.48 -0.30 -13.41
N ARG A 100 23.45 -0.25 -12.55
CA ARG A 100 22.46 0.83 -12.57
C ARG A 100 23.07 2.17 -12.17
N GLU A 101 23.96 2.18 -11.19
CA GLU A 101 24.63 3.38 -10.71
C GLU A 101 25.60 3.94 -11.76
N GLU A 102 26.41 3.08 -12.39
CA GLU A 102 27.26 3.45 -13.53
C GLU A 102 26.44 4.03 -14.68
N GLN A 103 25.28 3.45 -14.98
CA GLN A 103 24.39 3.98 -16.02
C GLN A 103 23.84 5.36 -15.66
N LEU A 104 23.43 5.57 -14.40
CA LEU A 104 22.96 6.87 -13.92
C LEU A 104 24.08 7.92 -13.95
N GLN A 105 25.31 7.53 -13.60
CA GLN A 105 26.49 8.40 -13.68
C GLN A 105 26.79 8.81 -15.13
N LYS A 106 26.72 7.87 -16.09
CA LYS A 106 26.89 8.15 -17.52
C LYS A 106 25.79 9.07 -18.06
N GLN A 107 24.55 8.85 -17.65
CA GLN A 107 23.43 9.75 -18.02
C GLN A 107 23.66 11.15 -17.47
N HIS A 108 24.08 11.26 -16.21
CA HIS A 108 24.39 12.54 -15.59
C HIS A 108 25.54 13.28 -16.28
N SER A 109 26.67 12.61 -16.55
CA SER A 109 27.79 13.23 -17.26
C SER A 109 27.41 13.65 -18.68
N SER A 110 26.63 12.82 -19.39
CA SER A 110 26.11 13.17 -20.72
C SER A 110 25.21 14.40 -20.68
N ILE A 111 24.38 14.56 -19.65
CA ILE A 111 23.51 15.74 -19.49
C ILE A 111 24.34 16.99 -19.22
N LEU A 112 25.36 16.90 -18.37
CA LEU A 112 26.26 18.04 -18.09
C LEU A 112 26.99 18.51 -19.34
N ASN A 113 27.60 17.58 -20.09
CA ASN A 113 28.30 17.92 -21.33
C ASN A 113 27.37 18.62 -22.33
N ALA A 114 26.15 18.10 -22.51
CA ALA A 114 25.17 18.71 -23.40
C ALA A 114 24.71 20.10 -22.93
N LEU A 115 24.62 20.33 -21.61
CA LEU A 115 24.29 21.63 -21.05
C LEU A 115 25.44 22.65 -21.22
N ASP A 116 26.68 22.22 -21.04
CA ASP A 116 27.87 23.06 -21.27
C ASP A 116 27.97 23.48 -22.74
N GLU A 117 27.73 22.53 -23.67
CA GLU A 117 27.65 22.81 -25.11
C GLU A 117 26.51 23.79 -25.43
N LEU A 118 25.32 23.57 -24.86
CA LEU A 118 24.16 24.45 -25.06
C LEU A 118 24.43 25.86 -24.54
N GLN A 119 25.12 25.99 -23.41
CA GLN A 119 25.51 27.28 -22.85
C GLN A 119 26.48 28.03 -23.77
N ALA A 120 27.43 27.33 -24.39
CA ALA A 120 28.39 27.90 -25.32
C ALA A 120 27.74 28.37 -26.64
N VAL A 121 26.80 27.59 -27.18
CA VAL A 121 26.16 27.87 -28.49
C VAL A 121 24.98 28.84 -28.36
N ALA A 122 24.09 28.62 -27.38
CA ALA A 122 22.81 29.32 -27.27
C ALA A 122 22.44 29.57 -25.79
N PRO A 123 22.95 30.65 -25.17
CA PRO A 123 22.76 30.92 -23.73
C PRO A 123 21.29 31.19 -23.36
N GLU A 124 20.47 31.69 -24.28
CA GLU A 124 19.03 31.91 -24.03
C GLU A 124 18.27 30.60 -23.84
N LEU A 125 18.59 29.56 -24.63
CA LEU A 125 17.98 28.23 -24.50
C LEU A 125 18.45 27.53 -23.22
N TYR A 126 19.71 27.71 -22.84
CA TYR A 126 20.25 27.20 -21.58
C TYR A 126 19.48 27.76 -20.38
N LYS A 127 19.17 29.06 -20.36
CA LYS A 127 18.37 29.68 -19.29
C LYS A 127 17.00 29.02 -19.15
N VAL A 128 16.34 28.71 -20.27
CA VAL A 128 15.02 28.05 -20.28
C VAL A 128 15.13 26.59 -19.83
N ALA A 129 16.12 25.86 -20.31
CA ALA A 129 16.34 24.45 -19.96
C ALA A 129 16.67 24.24 -18.47
N ASN A 130 17.39 25.19 -17.85
CA ASN A 130 17.79 25.11 -16.44
C ASN A 130 16.69 25.55 -15.44
N ILE A 131 15.48 25.84 -15.93
CA ILE A 131 14.35 26.17 -15.07
C ILE A 131 13.91 24.92 -14.30
N LYS A 132 13.83 25.02 -12.96
CA LYS A 132 13.35 23.93 -12.12
C LYS A 132 11.87 23.63 -12.40
N GLU A 133 11.59 22.42 -12.89
CA GLU A 133 10.24 21.93 -13.17
C GLU A 133 9.46 21.60 -11.87
N LYS A 134 9.13 22.62 -11.07
CA LYS A 134 8.36 22.45 -9.83
C LYS A 134 6.96 21.92 -10.13
N GLY A 135 6.60 20.79 -9.52
CA GLY A 135 5.26 20.21 -9.64
C GLY A 135 5.05 19.30 -10.86
N LYS A 136 6.10 19.02 -11.65
CA LYS A 136 6.02 18.01 -12.71
C LYS A 136 5.77 16.63 -12.11
N ARG A 137 4.77 15.93 -12.64
CA ARG A 137 4.38 14.58 -12.25
C ARG A 137 4.53 13.66 -13.45
N TYR A 138 4.77 12.37 -13.19
CA TYR A 138 4.68 11.37 -14.24
C TYR A 138 3.24 11.29 -14.77
N PRO A 139 3.04 11.15 -16.09
CA PRO A 139 1.71 11.02 -16.66
C PRO A 139 1.05 9.73 -16.21
N LEU A 140 -0.28 9.74 -16.03
CA LEU A 140 -1.05 8.58 -15.59
C LEU A 140 -1.02 7.41 -16.59
N ASP A 141 -0.75 7.71 -17.86
CA ASP A 141 -0.64 6.72 -18.92
C ASP A 141 0.68 5.91 -18.86
N ALA A 142 1.70 6.43 -18.16
CA ALA A 142 2.95 5.71 -17.90
C ALA A 142 2.74 4.67 -16.79
N ARG A 143 2.16 3.53 -17.18
CA ARG A 143 1.82 2.43 -16.26
C ARG A 143 3.06 1.64 -15.83
N VAL A 144 2.99 1.03 -14.65
CA VAL A 144 3.98 0.06 -14.17
C VAL A 144 3.87 -1.22 -15.01
N PRO A 145 5.00 -1.83 -15.42
CA PRO A 145 4.99 -3.11 -16.13
C PRO A 145 4.26 -4.21 -15.36
N VAL A 146 3.51 -5.04 -16.09
CA VAL A 146 2.74 -6.18 -15.57
C VAL A 146 3.31 -7.49 -16.11
N ASP A 147 3.09 -8.60 -15.39
CA ASP A 147 3.63 -9.91 -15.77
C ASP A 147 3.05 -10.44 -17.09
N PHE A 148 1.77 -10.17 -17.36
CA PHE A 148 1.08 -10.59 -18.58
C PHE A 148 0.44 -9.39 -19.30
N PRO A 149 0.53 -9.32 -20.64
CA PRO A 149 -0.01 -8.19 -21.37
C PRO A 149 -1.55 -8.16 -21.31
N PRO A 150 -2.17 -6.97 -21.36
CA PRO A 150 -3.62 -6.84 -21.53
C PRO A 150 -4.06 -7.20 -22.96
N ASN A 151 -5.38 -7.41 -23.15
CA ASN A 151 -5.96 -7.74 -24.47
C ASN A 151 -5.57 -6.73 -25.56
N THR A 152 -5.50 -5.44 -25.22
CA THR A 152 -4.99 -4.39 -26.10
C THR A 152 -3.67 -3.87 -25.55
N VAL A 153 -2.56 -4.30 -26.13
CA VAL A 153 -1.21 -3.97 -25.66
C VAL A 153 -0.91 -2.48 -25.77
N TRP A 154 -1.34 -1.86 -26.88
CA TRP A 154 -1.04 -0.47 -27.18
C TRP A 154 -2.25 0.25 -27.77
N HIS A 155 -2.46 1.49 -27.35
CA HIS A 155 -3.52 2.35 -27.88
C HIS A 155 -2.91 3.34 -28.88
N TYR A 156 -3.18 3.16 -30.16
CA TYR A 156 -2.68 4.06 -31.22
C TYR A 156 -3.48 5.39 -31.31
N GLU A 157 -4.76 5.38 -30.91
CA GLU A 157 -5.69 6.50 -31.12
C GLU A 157 -5.88 7.43 -29.90
N VAL A 158 -4.82 7.64 -29.10
CA VAL A 158 -4.95 8.42 -27.85
C VAL A 158 -5.28 9.90 -28.12
N ALA A 159 -4.66 10.50 -29.14
CA ALA A 159 -4.84 11.93 -29.44
C ALA A 159 -6.20 12.28 -30.08
N GLN A 160 -6.84 11.33 -30.79
CA GLN A 160 -8.03 11.62 -31.58
C GLN A 160 -9.31 11.78 -30.76
N LYS A 161 -9.34 11.26 -29.52
CA LYS A 161 -10.54 11.29 -28.66
C LYS A 161 -10.66 12.60 -27.88
N ALA A 162 -9.56 13.26 -27.53
CA ALA A 162 -9.57 14.52 -26.79
C ALA A 162 -10.19 15.68 -27.58
N THR A 163 -10.07 15.67 -28.91
CA THR A 163 -10.60 16.72 -29.79
C THR A 163 -12.09 16.56 -30.13
N LYS A 164 -12.64 15.34 -30.06
CA LYS A 164 -14.04 15.05 -30.44
C LYS A 164 -15.08 15.36 -29.36
N ASN A 165 -14.68 15.39 -28.08
CA ASN A 165 -15.58 15.64 -26.94
C ASN A 165 -15.82 17.14 -26.63
N LYS A 166 -15.37 18.05 -27.50
CA LYS A 166 -15.54 19.51 -27.36
C LYS A 166 -16.67 20.03 -28.26
N LYS A 167 -17.82 19.36 -28.23
CA LYS A 167 -19.08 19.77 -28.87
C LYS A 167 -20.20 19.73 -27.84
#